data_AF-A0A560LWB5-F1
#
_entry.id   AF-A0A560LWB5-F1
#
_cell.length_a   1.000
_cell.length_b   1.000
_cell.length_c   1.000
_cell.angle_alpha   90.00
_cell.angle_beta   90.00
_cell.angle_gamma   90.00
#
_symmetry.space_group_name_H-M   'P 1'
#
loop_
_entity.id
_entity.type
_entity.pdbx_description
1 polymer ?
#
loop_
_entity_poly.entity_id
_entity_poly.type
_entity_poly.pdbx_seq_one_letter_code
_entity_poly.pdbx_strand_id
1 'polypeptide(L)'
;MEEPWTTNREPIVATELDVKKAAAINTLLLRPIAILPAKAGDPIRPFALGLWNEIRPLLKPDVPVMSLRRSTSAFLHSKRYYHACAQPNSMRHDLAGNPVEPLSAEDRLAAQQRLITLRQTQAKAAAQREEPPPPPALSKAELIRASLLGRRSDRAAR
;
A
#
# COMPACT_ATOMS: atom_id res chain seq x y z
N MET A 1 -20.40 -4.77 10.79
CA MET A 1 -20.10 -6.19 11.05
C MET A 1 -19.31 -6.66 9.84
N GLU A 2 -18.01 -6.98 9.98
CA GLU A 2 -17.24 -7.52 8.85
C GLU A 2 -17.81 -8.90 8.51
N GLU A 3 -18.23 -9.09 7.26
CA GLU A 3 -18.62 -10.42 6.79
C GLU A 3 -17.47 -11.40 7.06
N PRO A 4 -17.76 -12.59 7.59
CA PRO A 4 -16.73 -13.60 7.80
C PRO A 4 -16.06 -13.88 6.45
N TRP A 5 -14.73 -14.03 6.46
CA TRP A 5 -13.91 -14.35 5.29
C TRP A 5 -14.27 -15.71 4.66
N THR A 6 -15.37 -16.34 5.04
CA THR A 6 -15.89 -17.63 4.57
C THR A 6 -16.54 -17.58 3.19
N THR A 7 -16.86 -16.40 2.67
CA THR A 7 -17.48 -16.26 1.34
C THR A 7 -16.42 -15.92 0.30
N ASN A 8 -16.28 -16.76 -0.73
CA ASN A 8 -15.39 -16.55 -1.87
C ASN A 8 -15.72 -15.19 -2.51
N ARG A 9 -14.83 -14.20 -2.39
CA ARG A 9 -14.98 -12.93 -3.10
C ARG A 9 -14.58 -13.12 -4.56
N GLU A 10 -15.19 -12.34 -5.43
CA GLU A 10 -14.71 -12.18 -6.82
C GLU A 10 -13.19 -11.93 -6.84
N PRO A 11 -12.51 -12.33 -7.93
CA PRO A 11 -11.06 -12.13 -8.06
C PRO A 11 -10.66 -10.71 -7.70
N ILE A 12 -9.63 -10.56 -6.85
CA ILE A 12 -9.17 -9.23 -6.46
C ILE A 12 -8.56 -8.54 -7.66
N VAL A 13 -9.24 -7.52 -8.15
CA VAL A 13 -8.81 -6.76 -9.33
C VAL A 13 -7.75 -5.71 -9.00
N ALA A 14 -6.87 -5.49 -9.97
CA ALA A 14 -5.80 -4.50 -9.94
C ALA A 14 -6.35 -3.08 -10.09
N THR A 15 -5.76 -2.15 -9.35
CA THR A 15 -5.95 -0.71 -9.56
C THR A 15 -4.87 -0.16 -10.50
N GLU A 16 -5.04 1.08 -10.96
CA GLU A 16 -4.00 1.80 -11.73
C GLU A 16 -2.63 1.80 -11.04
N LEU A 17 -2.61 1.90 -9.70
CA LEU A 17 -1.36 1.87 -8.95
C LEU A 17 -0.71 0.49 -8.96
N ASP A 18 -1.49 -0.59 -8.92
CA ASP A 18 -0.96 -1.95 -9.00
C ASP A 18 -0.41 -2.25 -10.40
N VAL A 19 -1.08 -1.76 -11.45
CA VAL A 19 -0.61 -1.84 -12.84
C VAL A 19 0.72 -1.10 -13.00
N LYS A 20 0.87 0.10 -12.42
CA LYS A 20 2.15 0.83 -12.45
C LYS A 20 3.28 0.05 -11.78
N LYS A 21 3.00 -0.62 -10.65
CA LYS A 21 3.98 -1.49 -9.97
C LYS A 21 4.34 -2.71 -10.81
N ALA A 22 3.34 -3.35 -11.42
CA ALA A 22 3.53 -4.48 -12.34
C ALA A 22 4.35 -4.08 -13.57
N ALA A 23 4.04 -2.94 -14.18
CA ALA A 23 4.80 -2.37 -15.30
C ALA A 23 6.26 -2.09 -14.91
N ALA A 24 6.50 -1.57 -13.71
CA ALA A 24 7.87 -1.35 -13.20
C ALA A 24 8.68 -2.66 -13.06
N ILE A 25 8.03 -3.81 -12.87
CA ILE A 25 8.71 -5.11 -12.93
C ILE A 25 8.98 -5.47 -14.39
N ASN A 26 7.96 -5.46 -15.25
CA ASN A 26 8.07 -5.84 -16.66
C ASN A 26 9.10 -5.01 -17.44
N THR A 27 9.28 -3.72 -17.13
CA THR A 27 10.29 -2.86 -17.75
C THR A 27 11.73 -3.34 -17.49
N LEU A 28 11.97 -4.04 -16.38
CA LEU A 28 13.29 -4.57 -16.02
C LEU A 28 13.57 -5.92 -16.69
N LEU A 29 12.56 -6.60 -17.21
CA LEU A 29 12.67 -7.92 -17.81
C LEU A 29 12.87 -7.84 -19.33
N LEU A 30 13.53 -8.84 -19.90
CA LEU A 30 13.73 -9.05 -21.34
C LEU A 30 12.40 -9.22 -22.08
N ARG A 31 11.40 -9.78 -21.39
CA ARG A 31 10.02 -9.92 -21.87
C ARG A 31 9.04 -9.73 -20.72
N PRO A 32 7.83 -9.21 -20.98
CA PRO A 32 6.76 -9.19 -19.99
C PRO A 32 6.39 -10.60 -19.53
N ILE A 33 5.95 -10.73 -18.28
CA ILE A 33 5.41 -11.97 -17.71
C ILE A 33 3.89 -11.85 -17.51
N ALA A 34 3.15 -12.92 -17.80
CA ALA A 34 1.68 -12.88 -17.90
C ALA A 34 0.96 -12.96 -16.54
N ILE A 35 1.67 -13.37 -15.48
CA ILE A 35 1.15 -13.33 -14.10
C ILE A 35 0.81 -11.92 -13.62
N LEU A 36 1.50 -10.91 -14.15
CA LEU A 36 1.34 -9.52 -13.75
C LEU A 36 0.14 -8.87 -14.47
N PRO A 37 -0.66 -8.03 -13.76
CA PRO A 37 -1.76 -7.31 -14.40
C PRO A 37 -1.24 -6.30 -15.42
N ALA A 38 -1.90 -6.21 -16.57
CA ALA A 38 -1.56 -5.28 -17.65
C ALA A 38 -2.43 -4.02 -17.64
N LYS A 39 -3.66 -4.11 -17.11
CA LYS A 39 -4.61 -3.00 -16.99
C LYS A 39 -5.40 -3.07 -15.68
N ALA A 40 -6.02 -1.95 -15.31
CA ALA A 40 -6.93 -1.93 -14.16
C ALA A 40 -8.12 -2.87 -14.44
N GLY A 41 -8.57 -3.58 -13.41
CA GLY A 41 -9.56 -4.65 -13.57
C GLY A 41 -8.95 -6.04 -13.79
N ASP A 42 -7.69 -6.15 -14.21
CA ASP A 42 -7.04 -7.46 -14.32
C ASP A 42 -6.86 -8.10 -12.93
N PRO A 43 -6.96 -9.43 -12.80
CA PRO A 43 -6.83 -10.08 -11.50
C PRO A 43 -5.40 -10.02 -10.96
N ILE A 44 -5.28 -9.78 -9.66
CA ILE A 44 -4.04 -9.91 -8.91
C ILE A 44 -3.84 -11.38 -8.55
N ARG A 45 -2.76 -11.96 -9.06
CA ARG A 45 -2.43 -13.39 -8.91
C ARG A 45 -1.29 -13.58 -7.91
N PRO A 46 -1.51 -14.34 -6.81
CA PRO A 46 -0.43 -14.76 -5.92
C PRO A 46 0.61 -15.61 -6.66
N PHE A 47 1.89 -15.39 -6.37
CA PHE A 47 3.00 -16.07 -7.02
C PHE A 47 3.19 -17.50 -6.51
N ALA A 48 3.56 -18.41 -7.41
CA ALA A 48 4.07 -19.74 -7.09
C ALA A 48 5.30 -19.68 -6.20
N LEU A 49 5.50 -20.73 -5.39
CA LEU A 49 6.73 -20.89 -4.64
C LEU A 49 7.91 -21.04 -5.61
N GLY A 50 9.02 -20.38 -5.31
CA GLY A 50 10.22 -20.44 -6.16
C GLY A 50 10.16 -19.62 -7.46
N LEU A 51 9.04 -18.93 -7.76
CA LEU A 51 8.88 -18.15 -9.01
C LEU A 51 9.99 -17.12 -9.26
N TRP A 52 10.66 -16.66 -8.19
CA TRP A 52 11.84 -15.81 -8.30
C TRP A 52 12.96 -16.41 -9.17
N ASN A 53 13.16 -17.72 -9.11
CA ASN A 53 14.17 -18.44 -9.89
C ASN A 53 13.84 -18.44 -11.39
N GLU A 54 12.58 -18.23 -11.76
CA GLU A 54 12.14 -18.10 -13.15
C GLU A 54 12.11 -16.64 -13.62
N ILE A 55 11.77 -15.69 -12.72
CA ILE A 55 11.77 -14.26 -13.05
C ILE A 55 13.21 -13.73 -13.20
N ARG A 56 14.13 -14.11 -12.29
CA ARG A 56 15.48 -13.56 -12.26
C ARG A 56 16.28 -13.77 -13.57
N PRO A 57 16.24 -14.94 -14.23
CA PRO A 57 16.89 -15.14 -15.53
C PRO A 57 16.35 -14.25 -16.66
N LEU A 58 15.12 -13.72 -16.51
CA LEU A 58 14.54 -12.79 -17.46
C LEU A 58 15.02 -11.35 -17.26
N LEU A 59 15.86 -11.05 -16.27
CA LEU A 59 16.38 -9.70 -16.03
C LEU A 59 17.27 -9.25 -17.20
N LYS A 60 17.09 -7.99 -17.65
CA LYS A 60 17.98 -7.38 -18.64
C LYS A 60 19.43 -7.34 -18.13
N PRO A 61 20.44 -7.55 -19.00
CA PRO A 61 21.84 -7.71 -18.58
C PRO A 61 22.41 -6.51 -17.81
N ASP A 62 21.98 -5.29 -18.15
CA ASP A 62 22.49 -4.05 -17.53
C ASP A 62 21.66 -3.58 -16.32
N VAL A 63 20.66 -4.36 -15.89
CA VAL A 63 19.79 -3.99 -14.77
C VAL A 63 20.26 -4.69 -13.49
N PRO A 64 20.49 -3.94 -12.39
CA PRO A 64 20.84 -4.56 -11.12
C PRO A 64 19.72 -5.47 -10.58
N VAL A 65 20.07 -6.65 -10.08
CA VAL A 65 19.12 -7.60 -9.43
C VAL A 65 18.36 -6.93 -8.28
N MET A 66 18.98 -5.98 -7.58
CA MET A 66 18.36 -5.23 -6.50
C MET A 66 17.20 -4.33 -6.98
N SER A 67 17.28 -3.81 -8.22
CA SER A 67 16.17 -3.05 -8.82
C SER A 67 14.96 -3.95 -9.03
N LEU A 68 15.18 -5.16 -9.56
CA LEU A 68 14.13 -6.17 -9.71
C LEU A 68 13.52 -6.55 -8.36
N ARG A 69 14.37 -6.84 -7.35
CA ARG A 69 13.90 -7.20 -6.00
C ARG A 69 13.02 -6.11 -5.40
N ARG A 70 13.42 -4.84 -5.52
CA ARG A 70 12.66 -3.68 -5.02
C ARG A 70 11.30 -3.55 -5.71
N SER A 71 11.27 -3.60 -7.04
CA SER A 71 10.02 -3.51 -7.81
C SER A 71 9.07 -4.66 -7.48
N THR A 72 9.59 -5.89 -7.42
CA THR A 72 8.80 -7.07 -7.04
C THR A 72 8.25 -6.95 -5.62
N SER A 73 9.06 -6.55 -4.65
CA SER A 73 8.58 -6.33 -3.27
C SER A 73 7.50 -5.26 -3.18
N ALA A 74 7.58 -4.18 -3.97
CA ALA A 74 6.56 -3.13 -3.98
C ALA A 74 5.19 -3.64 -4.46
N PHE A 75 5.17 -4.61 -5.38
CA PHE A 75 3.97 -5.28 -5.87
C PHE A 75 3.47 -6.33 -4.87
N LEU A 76 4.33 -7.26 -4.42
CA LEU A 76 3.96 -8.36 -3.50
C LEU A 76 3.49 -7.87 -2.13
N HIS A 77 3.94 -6.70 -1.68
CA HIS A 77 3.48 -6.10 -0.43
C HIS A 77 2.36 -5.06 -0.63
N SER A 78 1.70 -5.04 -1.79
CA SER A 78 0.54 -4.18 -2.01
C SER A 78 -0.68 -4.69 -1.23
N LYS A 79 -1.56 -3.77 -0.82
CA LYS A 79 -2.82 -4.11 -0.14
C LYS A 79 -3.66 -5.08 -0.98
N ARG A 80 -3.73 -4.88 -2.30
CA ARG A 80 -4.48 -5.75 -3.21
C ARG A 80 -3.87 -7.14 -3.32
N TYR A 81 -2.54 -7.25 -3.34
CA TYR A 81 -1.86 -8.54 -3.30
C TYR A 81 -2.17 -9.32 -2.01
N TYR A 82 -2.10 -8.68 -0.85
CA TYR A 82 -2.51 -9.34 0.40
C TYR A 82 -3.99 -9.75 0.41
N HIS A 83 -4.89 -8.95 -0.16
CA HIS A 83 -6.29 -9.35 -0.32
C HIS A 83 -6.46 -10.57 -1.21
N ALA A 84 -5.67 -10.68 -2.30
CA ALA A 84 -5.71 -11.86 -3.17
C ALA A 84 -5.23 -13.11 -2.42
N CYS A 85 -4.14 -13.01 -1.66
CA CYS A 85 -3.63 -14.11 -0.84
C CYS A 85 -4.59 -14.51 0.28
N ALA A 86 -5.28 -13.55 0.91
CA ALA A 86 -6.13 -13.82 2.06
C ALA A 86 -7.44 -14.57 1.73
N GLN A 87 -7.80 -14.74 0.45
CA GLN A 87 -9.02 -15.45 0.03
C GLN A 87 -8.98 -16.94 0.41
N PRO A 88 -10.11 -17.54 0.84
CA PRO A 88 -10.17 -18.95 1.27
C PRO A 88 -9.65 -19.97 0.26
N ASN A 89 -9.93 -19.73 -1.03
CA ASN A 89 -9.59 -20.57 -2.17
C ASN A 89 -8.49 -19.94 -3.05
N SER A 90 -7.66 -19.08 -2.45
CA SER A 90 -6.57 -18.43 -3.18
C SER A 90 -5.60 -19.45 -3.76
N MET A 91 -5.28 -19.29 -5.04
CA MET A 91 -4.32 -20.12 -5.77
C MET A 91 -3.03 -19.33 -6.01
N ARG A 92 -1.91 -20.02 -5.99
CA ARG A 92 -0.64 -19.53 -6.51
C ARG A 92 -0.57 -19.78 -8.01
N HIS A 93 0.14 -18.93 -8.72
CA HIS A 93 0.20 -18.93 -10.18
C HIS A 93 1.64 -18.92 -10.69
N ASP A 94 1.86 -19.59 -11.82
CA ASP A 94 3.14 -19.61 -12.55
C ASP A 94 3.39 -18.32 -13.35
N LEU A 95 4.52 -18.22 -14.05
CA LEU A 95 4.87 -17.07 -14.89
C LEU A 95 3.84 -16.76 -15.98
N ALA A 96 3.16 -17.78 -16.49
CA ALA A 96 2.12 -17.67 -17.51
C ALA A 96 0.77 -17.24 -16.92
N GLY A 97 0.65 -17.18 -15.60
CA GLY A 97 -0.57 -16.80 -14.89
C GLY A 97 -1.54 -17.97 -14.71
N ASN A 98 -1.11 -19.22 -14.91
CA ASN A 98 -1.91 -20.41 -14.66
C ASN A 98 -1.89 -20.75 -13.17
N PRO A 99 -3.01 -21.20 -12.58
CA PRO A 99 -3.03 -21.68 -11.20
C PRO A 99 -2.24 -22.99 -11.09
N VAL A 100 -1.37 -23.10 -10.09
CA VAL A 100 -0.51 -24.28 -9.90
C VAL A 100 -0.76 -24.99 -8.58
N GLU A 101 -0.92 -24.26 -7.48
CA GLU A 101 -1.13 -24.84 -6.15
C GLU A 101 -2.01 -23.94 -5.29
N PRO A 102 -2.84 -24.47 -4.38
CA PRO A 102 -3.53 -23.67 -3.39
C PRO A 102 -2.53 -22.94 -2.47
N LEU A 103 -2.87 -21.73 -2.02
CA LEU A 103 -2.15 -21.14 -0.89
C LEU A 103 -2.30 -22.02 0.36
N SER A 104 -1.25 -22.08 1.19
CA SER A 104 -1.33 -22.73 2.48
C SER A 104 -2.23 -21.92 3.45
N ALA A 105 -2.79 -22.59 4.46
CA ALA A 105 -3.59 -21.90 5.48
C ALA A 105 -2.75 -20.86 6.25
N GLU A 106 -1.47 -21.16 6.48
CA GLU A 106 -0.52 -20.26 7.15
C GLU A 106 -0.27 -18.99 6.33
N ASP A 107 0.00 -19.12 5.02
CA ASP A 107 0.20 -17.98 4.13
C ASP A 107 -1.04 -17.08 4.06
N ARG A 108 -2.23 -17.68 4.00
CA ARG A 108 -3.49 -16.94 4.03
C ARG A 108 -3.65 -16.16 5.33
N LEU A 109 -3.38 -16.80 6.48
CA LEU A 109 -3.46 -16.16 7.79
C LEU A 109 -2.44 -15.02 7.91
N ALA A 110 -1.21 -15.23 7.44
CA ALA A 110 -0.19 -14.19 7.43
C ALA A 110 -0.62 -12.98 6.58
N ALA A 111 -1.22 -13.22 5.40
CA ALA A 111 -1.76 -12.14 4.56
C ALA A 111 -2.90 -11.37 5.27
N GLN A 112 -3.80 -12.08 5.97
CA GLN A 112 -4.86 -11.46 6.77
C GLN A 112 -4.29 -10.57 7.89
N GLN A 113 -3.31 -11.08 8.64
CA GLN A 113 -2.62 -10.31 9.68
C GLN A 113 -1.97 -9.03 9.11
N ARG A 114 -1.31 -9.12 7.94
CA ARG A 114 -0.74 -7.95 7.27
C ARG A 114 -1.78 -6.91 6.90
N LEU A 115 -2.96 -7.32 6.44
CA LEU A 115 -4.06 -6.41 6.16
C LEU A 115 -4.56 -5.69 7.41
N ILE A 116 -4.65 -6.40 8.55
CA ILE A 116 -5.03 -5.81 9.84
C ILE A 116 -4.01 -4.74 10.25
N THR A 117 -2.71 -5.06 10.18
CA THR A 117 -1.65 -4.09 10.49
C THR A 117 -1.72 -2.86 9.58
N LEU A 118 -1.91 -3.05 8.26
CA LEU A 118 -2.03 -1.93 7.32
C LEU A 118 -3.21 -1.01 7.64
N ARG A 119 -4.36 -1.57 8.04
CA ARG A 119 -5.54 -0.79 8.46
C ARG A 119 -5.23 0.04 9.72
N GLN A 120 -4.57 -0.56 10.71
CA GLN A 120 -4.18 0.15 11.94
C GLN A 120 -3.20 1.28 11.67
N THR A 121 -2.20 1.07 10.81
CA THR A 121 -1.25 2.13 10.42
C THR A 121 -1.95 3.28 9.70
N GLN A 122 -2.91 2.99 8.81
CA GLN A 122 -3.69 4.01 8.11
C GLN A 122 -4.57 4.82 9.08
N ALA A 123 -5.24 4.16 10.02
CA ALA A 123 -6.05 4.84 11.04
C ALA A 123 -5.22 5.79 11.92
N LYS A 124 -4.03 5.35 12.36
CA LYS A 124 -3.11 6.21 13.12
C LYS A 124 -2.64 7.42 12.31
N ALA A 125 -2.29 7.23 11.04
CA ALA A 125 -1.86 8.32 10.17
C ALA A 125 -2.99 9.33 9.87
N ALA A 126 -4.25 8.87 9.82
CA ALA A 126 -5.40 9.76 9.67
C ALA A 126 -5.62 10.61 10.94
N ALA A 127 -5.58 9.98 12.12
CA ALA A 127 -5.72 10.67 13.40
C ALA A 127 -4.66 11.76 13.62
N GLN A 128 -3.41 11.52 13.20
CA GLN A 128 -2.34 12.52 13.27
C GLN A 128 -2.51 13.70 12.30
N ARG A 129 -3.30 13.54 11.23
CA ARG A 129 -3.58 14.63 10.28
C ARG A 129 -4.78 15.48 10.69
N GLU A 130 -5.69 14.92 11.50
CA GLU A 130 -6.87 15.62 12.00
C GLU A 130 -6.59 16.47 13.24
N GLU A 131 -5.44 16.28 13.91
CA GLU A 131 -5.05 17.12 15.04
C GLU A 131 -4.82 18.57 14.54
N PRO A 132 -5.67 19.54 14.93
CA PRO A 132 -5.54 20.91 14.46
C PRO A 132 -4.19 21.47 14.91
N PRO A 133 -3.52 22.28 14.07
CA PRO A 133 -2.25 22.87 14.47
C PRO A 133 -2.45 23.64 15.78
N PRO A 134 -1.49 23.56 16.72
CA PRO A 134 -1.58 24.35 17.94
C PRO A 134 -1.80 25.82 17.55
N PRO A 135 -2.71 26.54 18.24
CA PRO A 135 -2.98 27.93 17.92
C PRO A 135 -1.65 28.70 17.89
N PRO A 136 -1.44 29.60 16.91
CA PRO A 136 -0.18 30.33 16.80
C PRO A 136 0.10 31.03 18.12
N ALA A 137 1.25 30.73 18.72
CA ALA A 137 1.68 31.40 19.93
C ALA A 137 1.81 32.89 19.61
N LEU A 138 1.04 33.73 20.31
CA LEU A 138 1.09 35.19 20.14
C LEU A 138 2.54 35.64 20.27
N SER A 139 3.01 36.31 19.22
CA SER A 139 4.37 36.83 19.19
C SER A 139 4.55 37.87 20.30
N LYS A 140 5.79 38.03 20.78
CA LYS A 140 6.13 39.03 21.80
C LYS A 140 5.66 40.45 21.41
N ALA A 141 5.63 40.76 20.11
CA ALA A 141 5.13 42.02 19.58
C ALA A 141 3.61 42.18 19.73
N GLU A 142 2.84 41.11 19.57
CA GLU A 142 1.37 41.13 19.73
C GLU A 142 0.97 41.24 21.21
N LEU A 143 1.71 40.56 22.10
CA LEU A 143 1.54 40.72 23.55
C LEU A 143 1.81 42.17 24.00
N ILE A 144 2.84 42.81 23.43
CA ILE A 144 3.14 44.22 23.69
C ILE A 144 1.99 45.12 23.20
N ARG A 145 1.50 44.95 21.97
CA ARG A 145 0.37 45.76 21.44
C ARG A 145 -0.90 45.60 22.28
N ALA A 146 -1.23 44.38 22.70
CA ALA A 146 -2.39 44.12 23.55
C ALA A 146 -2.28 44.85 24.90
N SER A 147 -1.10 44.85 25.53
CA SER A 147 -0.87 45.55 26.80
C SER A 147 -0.98 47.08 26.72
N LEU A 148 -0.69 47.66 25.55
CA LEU A 148 -0.77 49.10 25.31
C LEU A 148 -2.21 49.55 25.03
N LEU A 149 -3.02 48.70 24.38
CA LEU A 149 -4.42 48.98 24.09
C LEU A 149 -5.32 48.91 25.32
N GLY A 150 -5.01 48.02 26.29
CA GLY A 150 -5.75 47.92 27.56
C GLY A 150 -5.64 49.14 28.48
N ARG A 151 -4.58 49.96 28.35
CA ARG A 151 -4.36 51.14 29.22
C ARG A 151 -5.12 52.40 28.80
N ARG A 152 -5.78 52.42 27.64
CA ARG A 152 -6.48 53.63 27.16
C ARG A 152 -7.94 53.75 27.61
N SER A 153 -8.51 52.72 28.25
CA SER A 153 -9.91 52.74 28.71
C SER A 153 -10.14 53.54 30.01
N ASP A 154 -9.11 53.78 30.83
CA ASP A 154 -9.29 54.43 32.14
C ASP A 154 -9.11 55.96 32.15
N ARG A 155 -9.00 56.60 30.98
CA ARG A 155 -8.75 58.06 30.89
C ARG A 155 -9.84 58.86 30.18
N ALA A 156 -11.03 58.29 29.99
CA ALA A 156 -12.17 58.95 29.35
C ALA A 156 -13.43 59.03 30.25
N ALA A 157 -13.27 58.87 31.57
CA ALA A 157 -14.34 59.08 32.54
C ALA A 157 -13.83 59.90 33.74
N ARG A 158 -13.60 61.20 33.54
CA ARG A 158 -13.57 62.22 34.58
C ARG A 158 -14.11 63.52 34.02
#